data_AF-A0AAN4Z692-F1
#
_entry.id   AF-A0AAN4Z692-F1
#
_cell.length_a   1.000
_cell.length_b   1.000
_cell.length_c   1.000
_cell.angle_alpha   90.00
_cell.angle_beta   90.00
_cell.angle_gamma   90.00
#
_symmetry.space_group_name_H-M   'P 1'
#
loop_
_entity.id
_entity.type
_entity.pdbx_description
1 polymer ?
#
loop_
_entity_poly.entity_id
_entity_poly.type
_entity_poly.pdbx_seq_one_letter_code
_entity_poly.pdbx_strand_id
1 'polypeptide(L)'
;YGITQRRLTKIVSTVNNANKGDILAKGKKFVEEARELIVDFPLHAVVNADQSGFVKEMIKNRTLDFKGAKDVVVVAQSKSATTHSFTVLPILRADGTLAEKMYIVMSEPTGKFPQK
;
A
#
# COMPACT_ATOMS: atom_id res chain seq x y z
N TYR A 1 17.11 -5.03 33.35
CA TYR A 1 17.37 -5.16 31.90
C TYR A 1 16.18 -5.87 31.29
N GLY A 2 15.42 -5.23 30.39
CA GLY A 2 14.16 -5.77 29.87
C GLY A 2 14.18 -5.90 28.36
N ILE A 3 13.44 -6.86 27.82
CA ILE A 3 13.15 -6.96 26.38
C ILE A 3 12.05 -5.95 26.08
N THR A 4 12.21 -5.11 25.04
CA THR A 4 11.24 -4.05 24.73
C THR A 4 11.03 -3.86 23.22
N GLN A 5 9.81 -3.50 22.81
CA GLN A 5 9.46 -3.25 21.41
C GLN A 5 8.58 -1.99 21.30
N ARG A 6 8.92 -1.00 20.46
CA ARG A 6 8.10 0.22 20.25
C ARG A 6 7.86 0.52 18.76
N ARG A 7 6.61 0.83 18.36
CA ARG A 7 6.19 1.17 16.97
C ARG A 7 5.84 2.62 16.87
N LEU A 8 6.48 3.31 15.94
CA LEU A 8 5.87 4.48 15.33
C LEU A 8 4.69 4.00 14.48
N THR A 9 3.49 4.20 15.00
CA THR A 9 2.24 3.70 14.40
C THR A 9 1.66 4.67 13.38
N LYS A 10 1.96 5.97 13.52
CA LYS A 10 1.37 7.00 12.68
C LYS A 10 2.29 8.21 12.59
N ILE A 11 2.67 8.57 11.38
CA ILE A 11 3.35 9.81 11.06
C ILE A 11 2.33 10.65 10.30
N VAL A 12 2.03 11.85 10.80
CA VAL A 12 1.12 12.80 10.15
C VAL A 12 1.88 14.07 9.84
N SER A 13 1.71 14.60 8.64
CA SER A 13 2.18 15.95 8.31
C SER A 13 1.37 16.98 9.09
N THR A 14 2.01 18.08 9.51
CA THR A 14 1.36 19.20 10.22
C THR A 14 0.14 19.72 9.47
N VAL A 15 0.25 19.86 8.14
CA VAL A 15 -0.83 20.37 7.27
C VAL A 15 -2.06 19.46 7.29
N ASN A 16 -1.88 18.15 7.09
CA ASN A 16 -3.00 17.19 7.16
C ASN A 16 -3.64 17.11 8.54
N ASN A 17 -2.90 17.39 9.62
CA ASN A 17 -3.45 17.41 10.96
C ASN A 17 -4.28 18.69 11.23
N ALA A 18 -3.80 19.84 10.76
CA ALA A 18 -4.51 21.11 10.86
C ALA A 18 -5.80 21.11 10.02
N ASN A 19 -5.75 20.59 8.79
CA ASN A 19 -6.87 20.62 7.83
C ASN A 19 -7.73 19.34 7.88
N LYS A 20 -7.63 18.56 8.97
CA LYS A 20 -8.29 17.25 9.07
C LYS A 20 -9.81 17.33 8.86
N GLY A 21 -10.45 18.37 9.40
CA GLY A 21 -11.90 18.58 9.26
C GLY A 21 -12.31 18.75 7.80
N ASP A 22 -11.61 19.61 7.06
CA ASP A 22 -11.89 19.90 5.66
C ASP A 22 -11.63 18.69 4.76
N ILE A 23 -10.55 17.94 5.01
CA ILE A 23 -10.24 16.71 4.27
C ILE A 23 -11.36 15.69 4.46
N LEU A 24 -11.87 15.54 5.69
CA LEU A 24 -12.99 14.63 5.97
C LEU A 24 -14.29 15.10 5.31
N ALA A 25 -14.58 16.40 5.34
CA ALA A 25 -15.78 16.96 4.70
C ALA A 25 -15.75 16.77 3.18
N LYS A 26 -14.62 17.08 2.53
CA LYS A 26 -14.42 16.85 1.09
C LYS A 26 -14.53 15.36 0.73
N GLY A 27 -13.96 14.48 1.55
CA GLY A 27 -14.05 13.04 1.35
C GLY A 27 -15.49 12.52 1.43
N LYS A 28 -16.28 12.99 2.38
CA LYS A 28 -17.71 12.65 2.47
C LYS A 28 -18.49 13.14 1.26
N LYS A 29 -18.29 14.40 0.86
CA LYS A 29 -18.95 14.99 -0.30
C LYS A 29 -18.66 14.20 -1.58
N PHE A 30 -17.39 13.82 -1.79
CA PHE A 30 -17.01 12.99 -2.92
C PHE A 30 -17.72 11.62 -2.94
N VAL A 31 -17.85 10.97 -1.78
CA VAL A 31 -18.55 9.67 -1.69
C VAL A 31 -20.05 9.82 -1.99
N GLU A 32 -20.67 10.91 -1.56
CA GLU A 32 -22.07 11.23 -1.88
C GLU A 32 -22.25 11.43 -3.39
N GLU A 33 -21.45 12.30 -4.00
CA GLU A 33 -21.47 12.57 -5.45
C GLU A 33 -21.20 11.30 -6.28
N ALA A 34 -20.23 10.49 -5.88
CA ALA A 34 -19.92 9.24 -6.56
C ALA A 34 -21.05 8.22 -6.46
N ARG A 35 -21.74 8.14 -5.31
CA ARG A 35 -22.89 7.24 -5.14
C ARG A 35 -24.04 7.63 -6.04
N GLU A 36 -24.33 8.93 -6.17
CA GLU A 36 -25.37 9.42 -7.07
C GLU A 36 -25.06 9.04 -8.53
N LEU A 37 -23.81 9.23 -8.97
CA LEU A 37 -23.38 8.86 -10.31
C LEU A 37 -23.47 7.34 -10.59
N ILE A 38 -23.09 6.52 -9.61
CA ILE A 38 -23.02 5.05 -9.75
C ILE A 38 -24.39 4.42 -10.04
N VAL A 39 -25.49 5.03 -9.57
CA VAL A 39 -26.86 4.51 -9.79
C VAL A 39 -27.19 4.33 -11.27
N ASP A 40 -26.62 5.17 -12.14
CA ASP A 40 -26.87 5.14 -13.58
C ASP A 40 -26.08 4.06 -14.33
N PHE A 41 -25.19 3.34 -13.64
CA PHE A 41 -24.33 2.31 -14.25
C PHE A 41 -24.59 0.93 -13.66
N PRO A 42 -24.50 -0.14 -14.46
CA PRO A 42 -24.52 -1.48 -13.91
C PRO A 42 -23.28 -1.71 -13.03
N LEU A 43 -23.44 -2.40 -11.89
CA LEU A 43 -22.37 -2.56 -10.89
C LEU A 43 -21.09 -3.20 -11.43
N HIS A 44 -21.19 -4.07 -12.44
CA HIS A 44 -20.02 -4.69 -13.07
C HIS A 44 -19.21 -3.74 -13.96
N ALA A 45 -19.79 -2.59 -14.35
CA ALA A 45 -19.13 -1.55 -15.13
C ALA A 45 -18.46 -0.48 -14.25
N VAL A 46 -18.79 -0.45 -12.95
CA VAL A 46 -18.14 0.43 -11.97
C VAL A 46 -16.95 -0.30 -11.37
N VAL A 47 -15.76 0.27 -11.55
CA VAL A 47 -14.50 -0.35 -11.14
C VAL A 47 -13.70 0.55 -10.22
N ASN A 48 -13.14 -0.04 -9.17
CA ASN A 48 -12.04 0.52 -8.42
C ASN A 48 -10.75 -0.18 -8.86
N ALA A 49 -9.79 0.62 -9.32
CA ALA A 49 -8.48 0.15 -9.72
C ALA A 49 -7.43 1.05 -9.08
N ASP A 50 -6.52 0.47 -8.31
CA ASP A 50 -5.43 1.19 -7.66
C ASP A 50 -4.15 0.36 -7.67
N GLN A 51 -2.99 1.03 -7.73
CA GLN A 51 -1.70 0.37 -7.72
C GLN A 51 -1.21 0.18 -6.28
N SER A 52 -0.83 -1.04 -5.94
CA SER A 52 -0.24 -1.38 -4.64
C SER A 52 1.16 -1.96 -4.83
N GLY A 53 2.14 -1.39 -4.14
CA GLY A 53 3.51 -1.89 -4.10
C GLY A 53 3.69 -3.01 -3.08
N PHE A 54 4.28 -4.12 -3.49
CA PHE A 54 4.62 -5.26 -2.63
C PHE A 54 6.12 -5.52 -2.68
N VAL A 55 6.74 -5.70 -1.51
CA VAL A 55 8.10 -6.23 -1.41
C VAL A 55 8.08 -7.71 -1.78
N LYS A 56 9.13 -8.19 -2.46
CA LYS A 56 9.24 -9.59 -2.90
C LYS A 56 9.34 -10.55 -1.72
N GLU A 57 9.92 -10.09 -0.61
CA GLU A 57 9.96 -10.81 0.67
C GLU A 57 9.49 -9.91 1.81
N MET A 58 8.45 -10.36 2.53
CA MET A 58 7.92 -9.64 3.67
C MET A 58 8.67 -10.03 4.94
N ILE A 59 9.39 -9.07 5.52
CA ILE A 59 10.02 -9.22 6.83
C ILE A 59 9.20 -8.49 7.90
N LYS A 60 9.21 -9.01 9.13
CA LYS A 60 8.63 -8.29 10.26
C LYS A 60 9.54 -7.10 10.58
N ASN A 61 8.99 -5.89 10.56
CA ASN A 61 9.73 -4.67 10.95
C ASN A 61 10.04 -4.59 12.46
N ARG A 62 9.92 -5.71 13.18
CA ARG A 62 9.91 -5.83 14.64
C ARG A 62 10.36 -7.22 15.03
N THR A 63 11.31 -7.27 15.95
CA THR A 63 11.67 -8.49 16.66
C THR A 63 11.96 -8.14 18.13
N LEU A 64 11.92 -9.15 18.99
CA LEU A 64 12.28 -9.01 20.39
C LEU A 64 13.80 -9.01 20.51
N ASP A 65 14.34 -8.03 21.24
CA ASP A 65 15.75 -7.96 21.58
C ASP A 65 15.93 -7.23 22.92
N PHE A 66 17.13 -7.33 23.49
CA PHE A 66 17.52 -6.64 24.70
C PHE A 66 17.45 -5.12 24.52
N LYS A 67 16.86 -4.44 25.50
CA LYS A 67 16.83 -2.97 25.53
C LYS A 67 18.25 -2.40 25.48
N GLY A 68 18.52 -1.59 24.47
CA GLY A 68 19.83 -0.96 24.24
C GLY A 68 20.75 -1.72 23.27
N ALA A 69 20.29 -2.83 22.69
CA ALA A 69 20.99 -3.48 21.57
C ALA A 69 21.25 -2.48 20.45
N LYS A 70 22.51 -2.36 20.02
CA LYS A 70 22.92 -1.47 18.92
C LYS A 70 22.52 -2.04 17.56
N ASP A 71 22.73 -3.34 17.40
CA ASP A 71 22.43 -4.08 16.18
C ASP A 71 21.42 -5.19 16.50
N VAL A 72 20.35 -5.23 15.72
CA VAL A 72 19.32 -6.28 15.81
C VAL A 72 19.34 -7.02 14.48
N VAL A 73 19.89 -8.24 14.48
CA VAL A 73 20.11 -9.02 13.26
C VAL A 73 18.94 -9.97 13.02
N VAL A 74 18.39 -9.93 11.82
CA VAL A 74 17.34 -10.85 11.34
C VAL A 74 17.77 -11.51 10.04
N VAL A 75 17.43 -12.79 9.90
CA VAL A 75 17.73 -13.57 8.69
C VAL A 75 16.55 -13.46 7.73
N ALA A 76 16.85 -13.14 6.47
CA ALA A 76 15.92 -13.15 5.34
C ALA A 76 16.41 -14.18 4.31
N GLN A 77 15.51 -14.70 3.48
CA GLN A 77 15.88 -15.62 2.40
C GLN A 77 16.72 -14.91 1.34
N SER A 78 16.35 -13.67 1.00
CA SER A 78 17.11 -12.84 0.07
C SER A 78 17.10 -11.38 0.50
N LYS A 79 18.30 -10.84 0.75
CA LYS A 79 18.47 -9.42 1.07
C LYS A 79 17.97 -8.48 -0.05
N SER A 80 18.02 -8.91 -1.31
CA SER A 80 17.48 -8.10 -2.41
C SER A 80 15.95 -8.17 -2.47
N ALA A 81 15.34 -9.29 -2.09
CA ALA A 81 13.89 -9.44 -2.09
C ALA A 81 13.19 -8.58 -1.01
N THR A 82 13.90 -8.23 0.07
CA THR A 82 13.38 -7.34 1.12
C THR A 82 13.41 -5.86 0.73
N THR A 83 14.21 -5.48 -0.27
CA THR A 83 14.36 -4.09 -0.72
C THR A 83 13.70 -3.79 -2.06
N HIS A 84 13.60 -4.78 -2.94
CA HIS A 84 12.95 -4.62 -4.24
C HIS A 84 11.47 -4.94 -4.13
N SER A 85 10.66 -4.08 -4.74
CA SER A 85 9.23 -4.25 -4.86
C SER A 85 8.79 -4.49 -6.30
N PHE A 86 7.55 -4.92 -6.45
CA PHE A 86 6.79 -4.91 -7.69
C PHE A 86 5.45 -4.23 -7.38
N THR A 87 4.76 -3.73 -8.41
CA THR A 87 3.41 -3.19 -8.22
C THR A 87 2.38 -4.10 -8.84
N VAL A 88 1.23 -4.20 -8.19
CA VAL A 88 0.05 -4.87 -8.73
C VAL A 88 -1.08 -3.88 -8.78
N LEU A 89 -1.91 -3.97 -9.83
CA LEU A 89 -3.15 -3.22 -9.96
C LEU A 89 -4.29 -4.23 -10.04
N PRO A 90 -4.90 -4.61 -8.89
CA PRO A 90 -6.16 -5.33 -8.90
C PRO A 90 -7.26 -4.38 -9.37
N ILE A 91 -8.23 -4.94 -10.09
CA ILE A 91 -9.44 -4.22 -10.48
C ILE A 91 -10.60 -4.92 -9.78
N LEU A 92 -11.25 -4.20 -8.87
CA LEU A 92 -12.42 -4.66 -8.12
C LEU A 92 -13.66 -3.97 -8.68
N ARG A 93 -14.66 -4.75 -9.08
CA ARG A 93 -15.96 -4.25 -9.54
C ARG A 93 -16.87 -3.96 -8.36
N ALA A 94 -17.85 -3.07 -8.53
CA ALA A 94 -18.79 -2.71 -7.47
C ALA A 94 -19.73 -3.86 -7.07
N ASP A 95 -19.86 -4.91 -7.90
CA ASP A 95 -20.55 -6.15 -7.57
C ASP A 95 -19.75 -7.11 -6.66
N GLY A 96 -18.51 -6.73 -6.30
CA GLY A 96 -17.62 -7.52 -5.45
C GLY A 96 -16.74 -8.52 -6.22
N THR A 97 -16.86 -8.59 -7.54
CA THR A 97 -16.02 -9.47 -8.37
C THR A 97 -14.68 -8.82 -8.72
N LEU A 98 -13.63 -9.63 -8.85
CA LEU A 98 -12.35 -9.19 -9.40
C LEU A 98 -12.39 -9.29 -10.93
N ALA A 99 -11.67 -8.39 -11.60
CA ALA A 99 -11.40 -8.58 -13.02
C ALA A 99 -10.59 -9.87 -13.25
N GLU A 100 -10.82 -10.51 -14.40
CA GLU A 100 -10.15 -11.76 -14.78
C GLU A 100 -8.62 -11.64 -14.82
N LYS A 101 -8.12 -10.44 -15.15
CA LYS A 101 -6.69 -10.16 -15.28
C LYS A 101 -6.27 -9.09 -14.27
N MET A 102 -5.08 -9.30 -13.70
CA MET A 102 -4.40 -8.33 -12.85
C MET A 102 -3.18 -7.81 -13.58
N TYR A 103 -2.97 -6.49 -13.54
CA TYR A 103 -1.78 -5.88 -14.13
C TYR A 103 -0.64 -5.89 -13.10
N ILE A 104 0.52 -6.41 -13.50
CA ILE A 104 1.70 -6.54 -12.64
C ILE A 104 2.87 -5.82 -13.32
N VAL A 105 3.49 -4.89 -12.61
CA VAL A 105 4.72 -4.22 -13.04
C VAL A 105 5.88 -4.79 -12.24
N MET A 106 6.77 -5.48 -12.94
CA MET A 106 8.02 -5.99 -12.38
C MET A 106 9.19 -5.08 -12.78
N SER A 107 10.30 -5.20 -12.05
CA SER A 107 11.56 -4.57 -12.42
C SER A 107 12.08 -5.14 -13.74
N GLU A 108 12.62 -4.28 -14.61
CA GLU A 108 13.29 -4.68 -15.86
C GLU A 108 14.39 -5.73 -15.58
N PRO A 109 14.51 -6.80 -16.40
CA PRO A 109 15.51 -7.84 -16.18
C PRO A 109 16.95 -7.32 -16.10
N THR A 110 17.25 -6.25 -16.86
CA THR A 110 18.58 -5.63 -16.93
C THR A 110 18.70 -4.37 -16.07
N GLY A 111 17.64 -3.98 -15.37
CA GLY A 111 17.58 -2.72 -14.61
C GLY A 111 17.64 -1.45 -15.47
N LYS A 112 17.46 -1.58 -16.80
CA LYS A 112 17.46 -0.46 -17.75
C LYS A 112 16.18 -0.50 -18.57
N PHE A 113 15.59 0.66 -18.82
CA PHE A 113 14.52 0.76 -19.81
C PHE A 113 15.05 0.41 -21.21
N PRO A 114 14.24 -0.23 -22.06
CA PRO A 114 14.61 -0.45 -23.45
C PRO A 114 14.92 0.88 -24.14
N GLN A 115 16.01 0.91 -24.91
CA GLN A 115 16.28 2.05 -25.79
C GLN A 115 15.26 2.04 -26.92
N LYS A 116 14.73 3.24 -27.24
CA LYS A 116 13.79 3.44 -28.35
C LYS A 116 14.42 3.13 -29.69
#